data_AF-A0AAW3BL47-F1
#
_entry.id   AF-A0AAW3BL47-F1
#
_cell.length_a   1.000
_cell.length_b   1.000
_cell.length_c   1.000
_cell.angle_alpha   90.00
_cell.angle_beta   90.00
_cell.angle_gamma   90.00
#
_symmetry.space_group_name_H-M   'P 1'
#
loop_
_entity.id
_entity.type
_entity.pdbx_description
1 polymer ?
#
loop_
_entity_poly.entity_id
_entity_poly.type
_entity_poly.pdbx_seq_one_letter_code
_entity_poly.pdbx_strand_id
1 'polypeptide(L)'
;MGKKASLQQFPVMPPRLAHPDALAVVDFAVNGVVVCLHLASRCLPCAYTVALPVEAVCANKRRYNGFTELRFCVDVRQRSARCRGLFLALRLPWGTVHYLGPLTHNAPVSSGRFVREVPSAVTLVVDVDWCAPVEVGAPLPCEMLLKEHVRTVIENDEFCGSIAAAHVQNLVRDLPFYDAAMQRFRNWSEYVTFFAECYRCWKVVQYEPEEHAARGLSSRTPAGEQRMVANCYASDYARADAHRDRVKRRALQEFRDCLAARGVELSWSPGKDGKVEPSFNLSRKLLLRLGCERSFRTLNSVNYLHVLEELRASHMVLFSELHPVQVDEAVSTDTSLDLLLRRTPAAKQPLSPMQA
;
A
#
# COMPACT_ATOMS: atom_id res chain seq x y z
N MET A 1 59.08 -12.22 -1.43
CA MET A 1 59.29 -11.48 -2.69
C MET A 1 58.17 -11.90 -3.65
N GLY A 2 57.13 -11.15 -4.00
CA GLY A 2 56.93 -9.71 -4.00
C GLY A 2 56.64 -9.23 -5.42
N LYS A 3 55.45 -9.54 -5.97
CA LYS A 3 54.86 -8.79 -7.10
C LYS A 3 53.35 -8.63 -6.84
N LYS A 4 53.01 -7.54 -6.16
CA LYS A 4 51.66 -6.99 -6.13
C LYS A 4 51.35 -6.48 -7.54
N ALA A 5 50.35 -7.06 -8.19
CA ALA A 5 49.74 -6.45 -9.36
C ALA A 5 49.05 -5.17 -8.88
N SER A 6 49.52 -4.04 -9.41
CA SER A 6 48.97 -2.72 -9.15
C SER A 6 47.55 -2.63 -9.72
N LEU A 7 46.56 -2.56 -8.83
CA LEU A 7 45.26 -1.97 -9.16
C LEU A 7 45.53 -0.53 -9.60
N GLN A 8 45.38 -0.25 -10.90
CA GLN A 8 45.29 1.11 -11.39
C GLN A 8 44.02 1.73 -10.79
N GLN A 9 44.19 2.48 -9.71
CA GLN A 9 43.21 3.44 -9.26
C GLN A 9 43.15 4.55 -10.31
N PHE A 10 42.12 4.51 -11.16
CA PHE A 10 41.72 5.68 -11.92
C PHE A 10 41.27 6.75 -10.93
N PRO A 11 41.64 8.03 -11.14
CA PRO A 11 41.25 9.09 -10.21
C PRO A 11 39.72 9.18 -10.18
N VAL A 12 39.16 8.89 -9.00
CA VAL A 12 37.76 9.13 -8.66
C VAL A 12 37.58 10.64 -8.55
N MET A 13 37.30 11.29 -9.68
CA MET A 13 36.62 12.58 -9.70
C MET A 13 35.24 12.36 -10.29
N PRO A 14 34.14 12.49 -9.51
CA PRO A 14 32.82 12.50 -10.12
C PRO A 14 32.74 13.73 -11.03
N PRO A 15 32.16 13.62 -12.25
CA PRO A 15 31.88 14.80 -13.04
C PRO A 15 30.91 15.64 -12.20
N ARG A 16 31.41 16.77 -11.70
CA ARG A 16 30.60 17.75 -10.98
C ARG A 16 29.41 18.09 -11.87
N LEU A 17 28.25 18.36 -11.28
CA LEU A 17 27.07 18.97 -11.92
C LEU A 17 27.35 20.40 -12.46
N ALA A 18 28.52 20.62 -13.06
CA ALA A 18 29.01 21.89 -13.56
C ALA A 18 28.44 22.21 -14.96
N HIS A 19 27.83 21.23 -15.63
CA HIS A 19 27.14 21.47 -16.89
C HIS A 19 25.75 22.08 -16.61
N PRO A 20 25.36 23.19 -17.28
CA PRO A 20 24.07 23.87 -17.03
C PRO A 20 22.85 22.96 -17.24
N ASP A 21 23.03 21.94 -18.09
CA ASP A 21 21.95 21.00 -18.43
C ASP A 21 21.90 19.79 -17.50
N ALA A 22 22.85 19.65 -16.57
CA ALA A 22 22.92 18.50 -15.69
C ALA A 22 21.73 18.46 -14.70
N LEU A 23 21.08 17.31 -14.67
CA LEU A 23 19.99 17.01 -13.73
C LEU A 23 20.53 16.19 -12.57
N ALA A 24 20.97 14.96 -12.83
CA ALA A 24 21.39 14.04 -11.77
C ALA A 24 22.39 13.00 -12.27
N VAL A 25 23.15 12.43 -11.34
CA VAL A 25 23.91 11.20 -11.53
C VAL A 25 23.22 10.14 -10.69
N VAL A 26 22.71 9.10 -11.36
CA VAL A 26 21.92 8.04 -10.72
C VAL A 26 22.55 6.68 -10.97
N ASP A 27 22.59 5.85 -9.94
CA ASP A 27 22.79 4.41 -10.09
C ASP A 27 21.42 3.78 -10.29
N PHE A 28 21.20 3.24 -11.49
CA PHE A 28 20.01 2.48 -11.81
C PHE A 28 20.34 0.99 -11.78
N ALA A 29 19.81 0.29 -10.78
CA ALA A 29 20.01 -1.15 -10.63
C ALA A 29 18.78 -1.93 -11.06
N VAL A 30 18.99 -3.02 -11.83
CA VAL A 30 17.96 -4.00 -12.20
C VAL A 30 18.41 -5.39 -11.74
N ASN A 31 17.68 -6.01 -10.81
CA ASN A 31 18.06 -7.28 -10.18
C ASN A 31 19.51 -7.32 -9.66
N GLY A 32 20.00 -6.18 -9.15
CA GLY A 32 21.36 -6.02 -8.62
C GLY A 32 22.42 -5.67 -9.67
N VAL A 33 22.08 -5.65 -10.96
CA VAL A 33 22.98 -5.15 -12.00
C VAL A 33 22.87 -3.64 -12.09
N VAL A 34 23.96 -2.92 -11.81
CA VAL A 34 23.99 -1.47 -11.71
C VAL A 34 24.47 -0.81 -13.01
N VAL A 35 23.74 0.19 -13.47
CA VAL A 35 24.11 1.07 -14.57
C VAL A 35 24.17 2.51 -14.04
N CYS A 36 25.35 3.14 -14.11
CA CYS A 36 25.50 4.56 -13.76
C CYS A 36 25.03 5.43 -14.93
N LEU A 37 24.09 6.33 -14.67
CA LEU A 37 23.48 7.20 -15.66
C LEU A 37 23.72 8.67 -15.32
N HIS A 38 24.17 9.42 -16.31
CA HIS A 38 24.32 10.88 -16.25
C HIS A 38 23.11 11.52 -16.95
N LEU A 39 22.15 12.00 -16.16
CA LEU A 39 20.93 12.62 -16.65
C LEU A 39 21.18 14.11 -16.90
N ALA A 40 20.97 14.57 -18.12
CA ALA A 40 21.11 15.96 -18.51
C ALA A 40 20.09 16.32 -19.59
N SER A 41 19.36 17.43 -19.38
CA SER A 41 18.44 17.96 -20.38
C SER A 41 18.11 19.44 -20.14
N ARG A 42 17.83 20.15 -21.23
CA ARG A 42 17.23 21.50 -21.23
C ARG A 42 15.71 21.48 -21.23
N CYS A 43 15.11 20.39 -21.70
CA CYS A 43 13.66 20.28 -21.89
C CYS A 43 13.12 19.02 -21.19
N LEU A 44 11.91 19.11 -20.66
CA LEU A 44 11.20 18.00 -20.03
C LEU A 44 9.83 17.82 -20.72
N PRO A 45 9.32 16.58 -20.84
CA PRO A 45 9.98 15.32 -20.46
C PRO A 45 11.20 15.01 -21.33
N CYS A 46 12.14 14.23 -20.82
CA CYS A 46 13.25 13.68 -21.60
C CYS A 46 13.42 12.18 -21.38
N ALA A 47 14.03 11.50 -22.36
CA ALA A 47 14.11 10.06 -22.38
C ALA A 47 15.52 9.57 -22.72
N TYR A 48 15.90 8.44 -22.13
CA TYR A 48 17.21 7.82 -22.27
C TYR A 48 17.02 6.33 -22.52
N THR A 49 17.67 5.81 -23.56
CA THR A 49 17.72 4.36 -23.80
C THR A 49 18.77 3.74 -22.88
N VAL A 50 18.36 2.75 -22.10
CA VAL A 50 19.23 2.01 -21.19
C VAL A 50 19.28 0.56 -21.65
N ALA A 51 20.47 0.10 -22.05
CA ALA A 51 20.70 -1.30 -22.37
C ALA A 51 20.71 -2.14 -21.09
N LEU A 52 20.05 -3.30 -21.12
CA LEU A 52 20.00 -4.25 -20.02
C LEU A 52 20.80 -5.51 -20.40
N PRO A 53 21.83 -5.88 -19.63
CA PRO A 53 22.52 -7.15 -19.83
C PRO A 53 21.62 -8.31 -19.37
N VAL A 54 20.80 -8.82 -20.30
CA VAL A 54 19.71 -9.78 -20.03
C VAL A 54 20.18 -10.98 -19.22
N GLU A 55 21.33 -11.57 -19.57
CA GLU A 55 21.89 -12.74 -18.86
C GLU A 55 22.17 -12.44 -17.38
N ALA A 56 22.82 -11.30 -17.10
CA ALA A 56 23.14 -10.89 -15.73
C ALA A 56 21.87 -10.53 -14.94
N VAL A 57 20.90 -9.85 -15.56
CA VAL A 57 19.60 -9.54 -14.95
C VAL A 57 18.81 -10.82 -14.63
N CYS A 58 18.95 -11.85 -15.47
CA CYS A 58 18.30 -13.14 -15.28
C CYS A 58 18.97 -14.04 -14.24
N ALA A 59 20.23 -13.82 -13.89
CA ALA A 59 20.98 -14.69 -12.98
C ALA A 59 20.38 -14.75 -11.56
N ASN A 60 19.81 -13.64 -11.07
CA ASN A 60 19.24 -13.51 -9.72
C ASN A 60 17.73 -13.22 -9.76
N LYS A 61 17.04 -13.69 -10.80
CA LYS A 61 15.62 -13.41 -10.96
C LYS A 61 14.77 -14.24 -9.99
N ARG A 62 13.81 -13.56 -9.36
CA ARG A 62 12.66 -14.24 -8.77
C ARG A 62 11.58 -14.37 -9.83
N ARG A 63 10.70 -15.34 -9.65
CA ARG A 63 9.59 -15.60 -10.57
C ARG A 63 8.29 -15.71 -9.81
N TYR A 64 7.22 -15.30 -10.45
CA TYR A 64 5.87 -15.45 -9.92
C TYR A 64 4.95 -15.81 -11.08
N ASN A 65 4.31 -16.98 -10.98
CA ASN A 65 3.32 -17.46 -11.94
C ASN A 65 3.80 -17.39 -13.41
N GLY A 66 5.01 -17.88 -13.68
CA GLY A 66 5.62 -17.87 -15.02
C GLY A 66 6.27 -16.54 -15.43
N PHE A 67 6.02 -15.44 -14.73
CA PHE A 67 6.65 -14.15 -14.98
C PHE A 67 7.98 -14.01 -14.25
N THR A 68 8.89 -13.25 -14.84
CA THR A 68 10.17 -12.84 -14.26
C THR A 68 10.01 -11.52 -13.54
N GLU A 69 10.48 -11.42 -12.30
CA GLU A 69 10.53 -10.17 -11.57
C GLU A 69 11.73 -9.32 -12.02
N LEU A 70 11.44 -8.06 -12.36
CA LEU A 70 12.42 -6.99 -12.46
C LEU A 70 12.32 -6.13 -11.20
N ARG A 71 13.36 -6.19 -10.36
CA ARG A 71 13.51 -5.32 -9.18
C ARG A 71 14.38 -4.14 -9.56
N PHE A 72 13.80 -2.95 -9.48
CA PHE A 72 14.48 -1.70 -9.75
C PHE A 72 14.91 -1.05 -8.45
N CYS A 73 16.14 -0.53 -8.41
CA CYS A 73 16.60 0.35 -7.35
C CYS A 73 17.27 1.57 -7.99
N VAL A 74 16.83 2.76 -7.60
CA VAL A 74 17.40 4.04 -8.03
C VAL A 74 18.09 4.68 -6.84
N ASP A 75 19.40 4.89 -6.94
CA ASP A 75 20.17 5.67 -5.97
C ASP A 75 20.70 6.95 -6.62
N VAL A 76 20.34 8.11 -6.06
CA VAL A 76 20.68 9.43 -6.61
C VAL A 76 21.94 9.95 -5.91
N ARG A 77 23.09 9.69 -6.52
CA ARG A 77 24.40 10.11 -5.99
C ARG A 77 24.56 11.63 -5.96
N GLN A 78 24.12 12.29 -7.03
CA GLN A 78 24.20 13.75 -7.18
C GLN A 78 22.96 14.26 -7.92
N ARG A 79 22.48 15.44 -7.55
CA ARG A 79 21.37 16.11 -8.24
C ARG A 79 21.48 17.61 -8.18
N SER A 80 21.02 18.29 -9.23
CA SER A 80 20.88 19.73 -9.26
C SER A 80 19.56 20.17 -8.62
N ALA A 81 19.44 21.46 -8.31
CA ALA A 81 18.20 22.02 -7.78
C ALA A 81 17.00 21.89 -8.74
N ARG A 82 17.27 21.69 -10.05
CA ARG A 82 16.26 21.50 -11.09
C ARG A 82 15.51 20.17 -10.96
N CYS A 83 16.01 19.23 -10.16
CA CYS A 83 15.34 17.93 -9.96
C CYS A 83 14.09 18.01 -9.06
N ARG A 84 13.84 19.12 -8.37
CA ARG A 84 12.65 19.26 -7.51
C ARG A 84 11.38 19.11 -8.33
N GLY A 85 10.44 18.30 -7.84
CA GLY A 85 9.22 17.95 -8.56
C GLY A 85 9.42 17.03 -9.75
N LEU A 86 10.62 16.47 -9.97
CA LEU A 86 10.85 15.50 -11.06
C LEU A 86 10.79 14.06 -10.55
N PHE A 87 10.30 13.18 -11.41
CA PHE A 87 10.29 11.73 -11.17
C PHE A 87 10.91 10.96 -12.35
N LEU A 88 11.22 9.70 -12.07
CA LEU A 88 11.64 8.71 -13.05
C LEU A 88 10.51 7.72 -13.34
N ALA A 89 10.37 7.39 -14.62
CA ALA A 89 9.56 6.27 -15.07
C ALA A 89 10.34 5.45 -16.09
N LEU A 90 9.98 4.18 -16.23
CA LEU A 90 10.55 3.25 -17.17
C LEU A 90 9.46 2.83 -18.15
N ARG A 91 9.68 3.08 -19.44
CA ARG A 91 8.84 2.57 -20.52
C ARG A 91 9.48 1.30 -21.09
N LEU A 92 8.73 0.22 -21.02
CA LEU A 92 9.08 -1.08 -21.59
C LEU A 92 8.84 -1.08 -23.11
N PRO A 93 9.52 -1.94 -23.89
CA PRO A 93 9.39 -1.97 -25.34
C PRO A 93 7.96 -2.18 -25.86
N TRP A 94 7.13 -2.89 -25.10
CA TRP A 94 5.71 -3.13 -25.41
C TRP A 94 4.77 -2.01 -24.93
N GLY A 95 5.32 -0.84 -24.58
CA GLY A 95 4.56 0.37 -24.29
C GLY A 95 4.15 0.58 -22.84
N THR A 96 4.27 -0.44 -21.97
CA THR A 96 3.92 -0.25 -20.55
C THR A 96 4.89 0.68 -19.83
N VAL A 97 4.36 1.56 -18.99
CA VAL A 97 5.12 2.47 -18.14
C VAL A 97 5.13 1.98 -16.70
N HIS A 98 6.28 2.05 -16.05
CA HIS A 98 6.51 1.68 -14.66
C HIS A 98 7.10 2.87 -13.90
N TYR A 99 6.49 3.26 -12.78
CA TYR A 99 6.94 4.39 -11.99
C TYR A 99 8.13 3.99 -11.10
N LEU A 100 9.24 4.73 -11.18
CA LEU A 100 10.47 4.44 -10.43
C LEU A 100 10.66 5.34 -9.20
N GLY A 101 9.94 6.46 -9.11
CA GLY A 101 9.98 7.36 -7.96
C GLY A 101 10.65 8.71 -8.22
N PRO A 102 10.73 9.57 -7.19
CA PRO A 102 11.24 10.93 -7.29
C PRO A 102 12.77 10.97 -7.47
N LEU A 103 13.27 11.94 -8.24
CA LEU A 103 14.71 12.22 -8.39
C LEU A 103 15.34 12.94 -7.19
N THR A 104 14.52 13.31 -6.20
CA THR A 104 14.95 14.05 -5.01
C THR A 104 14.91 13.23 -3.72
N HIS A 105 14.69 11.91 -3.78
CA HIS A 105 14.78 11.11 -2.58
C HIS A 105 16.23 11.01 -2.08
N ASN A 106 16.42 10.99 -0.76
CA ASN A 106 17.75 10.95 -0.14
C ASN A 106 18.24 9.52 0.14
N ALA A 107 17.39 8.52 -0.10
CA ALA A 107 17.69 7.12 0.07
C ALA A 107 17.45 6.38 -1.26
N PRO A 108 17.98 5.16 -1.41
CA PRO A 108 17.67 4.32 -2.56
C PRO A 108 16.17 4.03 -2.66
N VAL A 109 15.59 4.25 -3.83
CA VAL A 109 14.16 4.02 -4.09
C VAL A 109 13.99 2.70 -4.82
N SER A 110 13.23 1.78 -4.22
CA SER A 110 12.97 0.46 -4.79
C SER A 110 11.56 0.35 -5.37
N SER A 111 11.43 -0.38 -6.47
CA SER A 111 10.13 -0.78 -7.05
C SER A 111 10.27 -2.09 -7.82
N GLY A 112 9.16 -2.76 -8.11
CA GLY A 112 9.17 -4.04 -8.79
C GLY A 112 8.15 -4.12 -9.91
N ARG A 113 8.45 -4.94 -10.92
CA ARG A 113 7.48 -5.30 -11.95
C ARG A 113 7.70 -6.73 -12.46
N PHE A 114 6.62 -7.46 -12.66
CA PHE A 114 6.64 -8.74 -13.36
C PHE A 114 6.56 -8.56 -14.89
N VAL A 115 7.41 -9.28 -15.61
CA VAL A 115 7.48 -9.29 -17.08
C VAL A 115 7.52 -10.72 -17.61
N ARG A 116 6.98 -10.96 -18.80
CA ARG A 116 7.07 -12.28 -19.46
C ARG A 116 8.48 -12.57 -19.92
N GLU A 117 9.12 -11.57 -20.53
CA GLU A 117 10.47 -11.63 -21.05
C GLU A 117 11.25 -10.40 -20.59
N VAL A 118 12.51 -10.60 -20.23
CA VAL A 118 13.40 -9.51 -19.82
C VAL A 118 13.87 -8.78 -21.09
N PRO A 119 13.53 -7.50 -21.28
CA PRO A 119 13.92 -6.79 -22.48
C PRO A 119 15.42 -6.49 -22.49
N SER A 120 16.03 -6.46 -23.68
CA SER A 120 17.43 -6.09 -23.87
C SER A 120 17.70 -4.58 -23.71
N ALA A 121 16.66 -3.76 -23.80
CA ALA A 121 16.73 -2.33 -23.54
C ALA A 121 15.38 -1.79 -23.03
N VAL A 122 15.45 -0.70 -22.28
CA VAL A 122 14.30 0.03 -21.74
C VAL A 122 14.49 1.52 -21.96
N THR A 123 13.40 2.29 -21.94
CA THR A 123 13.46 3.74 -22.03
C THR A 123 13.21 4.34 -20.65
N LEU A 124 14.23 4.93 -20.06
CA LEU A 124 14.10 5.73 -18.84
C LEU A 124 13.59 7.12 -19.21
N VAL A 125 12.54 7.58 -18.55
CA VAL A 125 11.90 8.89 -18.75
C VAL A 125 12.06 9.71 -17.49
N VAL A 126 12.51 10.95 -17.64
CA VAL A 126 12.46 11.99 -16.61
C VAL A 126 11.31 12.92 -16.96
N ASP A 127 10.40 13.14 -16.04
CA ASP A 127 9.24 14.02 -16.23
C ASP A 127 8.92 14.80 -14.96
N VAL A 128 8.08 15.82 -15.11
CA VAL A 128 7.58 16.68 -14.04
C VAL A 128 6.33 16.06 -13.43
N ASP A 129 6.32 15.95 -12.11
CA ASP A 129 5.09 15.70 -11.36
C ASP A 129 4.27 17.00 -11.29
N TRP A 130 3.21 17.07 -12.09
CA TRP A 130 2.29 18.20 -12.13
C TRP A 130 1.20 18.12 -11.05
N CYS A 131 1.10 17.01 -10.33
CA CYS A 131 0.08 16.76 -9.32
C CYS A 131 0.51 17.30 -7.95
N ALA A 132 1.74 17.01 -7.53
CA ALA A 132 2.25 17.44 -6.23
C ALA A 132 2.97 18.80 -6.31
N PRO A 133 2.81 19.69 -5.30
CA PRO A 133 3.66 20.85 -5.15
C PRO A 133 5.15 20.47 -5.08
N VAL A 134 6.00 21.31 -5.67
CA VAL A 134 7.45 21.08 -5.80
C VAL A 134 8.13 20.87 -4.44
N GLU A 135 7.62 21.53 -3.40
CA GLU A 135 8.11 21.46 -2.03
C GLU A 135 7.81 20.12 -1.35
N VAL A 136 6.68 19.50 -1.71
CA VAL A 136 6.24 18.21 -1.16
C VAL A 136 6.92 17.06 -1.91
N GLY A 137 7.12 17.24 -3.22
CA GLY A 137 7.79 16.29 -4.09
C GLY A 137 6.92 15.09 -4.49
N ALA A 138 7.35 14.44 -5.56
CA ALA A 138 6.65 13.28 -6.11
C ALA A 138 6.67 12.09 -5.13
N PRO A 139 5.60 11.27 -5.11
CA PRO A 139 5.42 10.17 -4.17
C PRO A 139 6.41 9.04 -4.41
N LEU A 140 6.70 8.26 -3.39
CA LEU A 140 7.49 7.04 -3.53
C LEU A 140 6.67 5.92 -4.21
N PRO A 141 7.31 4.92 -4.85
CA PRO A 141 6.60 3.79 -5.43
C PRO A 141 5.74 3.01 -4.41
N CYS A 142 6.21 2.84 -3.18
CA CYS A 142 5.44 2.21 -2.10
C CYS A 142 4.17 3.02 -1.74
N GLU A 143 4.23 4.36 -1.80
CA GLU A 143 3.08 5.22 -1.57
C GLU A 143 2.06 5.09 -2.70
N MET A 144 2.53 5.03 -3.94
CA MET A 144 1.67 4.76 -5.10
C MET A 144 1.02 3.38 -5.01
N LEU A 145 1.75 2.36 -4.55
CA LEU A 145 1.21 1.02 -4.29
C LEU A 145 0.12 1.04 -3.22
N LEU A 146 0.38 1.69 -2.08
CA LEU A 146 -0.60 1.84 -1.00
C LEU A 146 -1.85 2.59 -1.48
N LYS A 147 -1.67 3.64 -2.29
CA LYS A 147 -2.75 4.45 -2.87
C LYS A 147 -3.65 3.60 -3.76
N GLU A 148 -3.11 2.74 -4.60
CA GLU A 148 -3.93 1.84 -5.42
C GLU A 148 -4.71 0.81 -4.58
N HIS A 149 -4.16 0.33 -3.46
CA HIS A 149 -4.89 -0.58 -2.55
C HIS A 149 -6.01 0.14 -1.82
N VAL A 150 -5.73 1.34 -1.30
CA VAL A 150 -6.73 2.20 -0.67
C VAL A 150 -7.87 2.48 -1.64
N ARG A 151 -7.54 2.82 -2.89
CA ARG A 151 -8.50 3.04 -3.96
C ARG A 151 -9.35 1.80 -4.22
N THR A 152 -8.72 0.63 -4.33
CA THR A 152 -9.42 -0.65 -4.52
C THR A 152 -10.39 -0.93 -3.37
N VAL A 153 -9.99 -0.69 -2.12
CA VAL A 153 -10.84 -0.88 -0.94
C VAL A 153 -12.09 0.00 -1.00
N ILE A 154 -11.94 1.30 -1.30
CA ILE A 154 -13.08 2.23 -1.32
C ILE A 154 -13.97 2.07 -2.56
N GLU A 155 -13.41 1.66 -3.71
CA GLU A 155 -14.18 1.41 -4.94
C GLU A 155 -15.02 0.13 -4.85
N ASN A 156 -14.58 -0.85 -4.06
CA ASN A 156 -15.28 -2.12 -3.86
C ASN A 156 -16.11 -2.18 -2.56
N ASP A 157 -16.44 -1.02 -2.00
CA ASP A 157 -17.36 -0.95 -0.86
C ASP A 157 -18.76 -1.43 -1.24
N GLU A 158 -19.29 -2.40 -0.49
CA GLU A 158 -20.61 -3.01 -0.72
C GLU A 158 -21.75 -1.98 -0.78
N PHE A 159 -21.65 -0.91 0.01
CA PHE A 159 -22.69 0.11 0.08
C PHE A 159 -22.46 1.25 -0.92
N CYS A 160 -21.30 1.32 -1.56
CA CYS A 160 -20.89 2.43 -2.41
C CYS A 160 -20.96 3.79 -1.68
N GLY A 161 -20.75 3.77 -0.36
CA GLY A 161 -20.83 4.95 0.52
C GLY A 161 -19.45 5.51 0.88
N SER A 162 -19.43 6.51 1.75
CA SER A 162 -18.18 6.99 2.34
C SER A 162 -17.68 6.02 3.41
N ILE A 163 -16.38 5.77 3.51
CA ILE A 163 -15.79 4.93 4.55
C ILE A 163 -14.98 5.81 5.50
N ALA A 164 -15.08 5.57 6.82
CA ALA A 164 -14.21 6.24 7.78
C ALA A 164 -12.74 6.05 7.41
N ALA A 165 -11.96 7.13 7.37
CA ALA A 165 -10.56 7.07 6.98
C ALA A 165 -9.76 6.12 7.89
N ALA A 166 -10.01 6.16 9.20
CA ALA A 166 -9.39 5.24 10.16
C ALA A 166 -9.77 3.76 9.91
N HIS A 167 -10.97 3.50 9.39
CA HIS A 167 -11.35 2.13 9.02
C HIS A 167 -10.55 1.65 7.81
N VAL A 168 -10.41 2.49 6.79
CA VAL A 168 -9.56 2.18 5.62
C VAL A 168 -8.12 1.93 6.05
N GLN A 169 -7.57 2.74 6.96
CA GLN A 169 -6.23 2.54 7.52
C GLN A 169 -6.07 1.13 8.10
N ASN A 170 -7.03 0.68 8.92
CA ASN A 170 -6.98 -0.63 9.54
C ASN A 170 -7.01 -1.79 8.52
N LEU A 171 -7.55 -1.58 7.32
CA LEU A 171 -7.57 -2.58 6.26
C LEU A 171 -6.23 -2.70 5.52
N VAL A 172 -5.42 -1.64 5.53
CA VAL A 172 -4.17 -1.56 4.74
C VAL A 172 -2.90 -1.46 5.58
N ARG A 173 -3.01 -1.22 6.90
CA ARG A 173 -1.86 -1.00 7.79
C ARG A 173 -0.91 -2.18 7.89
N ASP A 174 -1.42 -3.38 7.67
CA ASP A 174 -0.63 -4.60 7.80
C ASP A 174 -0.09 -5.09 6.44
N LEU A 175 -0.24 -4.29 5.36
CA LEU A 175 0.37 -4.56 4.06
C LEU A 175 1.90 -4.41 4.13
N PRO A 176 2.67 -5.18 3.34
CA PRO A 176 4.12 -5.27 3.51
C PRO A 176 4.85 -3.94 3.18
N PHE A 177 4.23 -3.07 2.39
CA PHE A 177 4.76 -1.76 2.01
C PHE A 177 4.18 -0.59 2.79
N TYR A 178 3.33 -0.83 3.80
CA TYR A 178 2.64 0.25 4.53
C TYR A 178 3.62 1.15 5.29
N ASP A 179 4.52 0.59 6.08
CA ASP A 179 5.47 1.38 6.89
C ASP A 179 6.37 2.26 6.00
N ALA A 180 6.87 1.69 4.90
CA ALA A 180 7.66 2.42 3.92
C ALA A 180 6.86 3.55 3.24
N ALA A 181 5.58 3.31 2.93
CA ALA A 181 4.69 4.31 2.34
C ALA A 181 4.33 5.44 3.32
N MET A 182 4.24 5.13 4.61
CA MET A 182 3.87 6.11 5.63
C MET A 182 5.06 6.95 6.11
N GLN A 183 6.30 6.60 5.77
CA GLN A 183 7.51 7.20 6.34
C GLN A 183 7.58 8.73 6.23
N ARG A 184 7.05 9.33 5.15
CA ARG A 184 7.06 10.80 4.98
C ARG A 184 5.86 11.53 5.60
N PHE A 185 4.81 10.80 5.97
CA PHE A 185 3.58 11.37 6.50
C PHE A 185 3.58 11.25 8.02
N ARG A 186 3.21 12.32 8.73
CA ARG A 186 3.19 12.27 10.21
C ARG A 186 2.08 11.38 10.73
N ASN A 187 1.00 11.26 9.98
CA ASN A 187 -0.17 10.47 10.32
C ASN A 187 -0.96 10.08 9.05
N TRP A 188 -1.95 9.21 9.25
CA TRP A 188 -2.82 8.73 8.18
C TRP A 188 -3.64 9.83 7.50
N SER A 189 -4.13 10.82 8.25
CA SER A 189 -4.91 11.91 7.68
C SER A 189 -4.10 12.75 6.69
N GLU A 190 -2.81 12.99 6.94
CA GLU A 190 -1.92 13.66 5.99
C GLU A 190 -1.76 12.86 4.69
N TYR A 191 -1.58 11.55 4.78
CA TYR A 191 -1.54 10.66 3.61
C TYR A 191 -2.84 10.73 2.80
N VAL A 192 -3.99 10.65 3.48
CA VAL A 192 -5.32 10.70 2.87
C VAL A 192 -5.54 12.02 2.15
N THR A 193 -5.21 13.14 2.79
CA THR A 193 -5.37 14.48 2.23
C THR A 193 -4.43 14.70 1.05
N PHE A 194 -3.16 14.28 1.14
CA PHE A 194 -2.20 14.43 0.05
C PHE A 194 -2.70 13.79 -1.26
N PHE A 195 -3.14 12.54 -1.22
CA PHE A 195 -3.63 11.85 -2.42
C PHE A 195 -5.04 12.29 -2.86
N ALA A 196 -5.85 12.84 -1.96
CA ALA A 196 -7.12 13.46 -2.32
C ALA A 196 -6.90 14.78 -3.08
N GLU A 197 -6.03 15.66 -2.56
CA GLU A 197 -5.88 17.02 -3.08
C GLU A 197 -4.93 17.09 -4.27
N CYS A 198 -3.75 16.47 -4.17
CA CYS A 198 -2.73 16.53 -5.22
C CYS A 198 -3.06 15.59 -6.38
N TYR A 199 -3.50 14.37 -6.05
CA TYR A 199 -3.69 13.29 -7.03
C TYR A 199 -5.14 12.98 -7.37
N ARG A 200 -6.11 13.62 -6.68
CA ARG A 200 -7.55 13.43 -6.89
C ARG A 200 -7.97 11.96 -6.89
N CYS A 201 -7.33 11.15 -6.05
CA CYS A 201 -7.59 9.70 -6.03
C CYS A 201 -8.93 9.34 -5.40
N TRP A 202 -9.43 10.20 -4.51
CA TRP A 202 -10.71 10.07 -3.83
C TRP A 202 -11.17 11.43 -3.34
N LYS A 203 -12.43 11.51 -2.93
CA LYS A 203 -13.00 12.66 -2.25
C LYS A 203 -12.95 12.43 -0.74
N VAL A 204 -12.53 13.45 0.01
CA VAL A 204 -12.62 13.48 1.48
C VAL A 204 -13.89 14.25 1.86
N VAL A 205 -14.65 13.70 2.80
CA VAL A 205 -15.90 14.30 3.30
C VAL A 205 -15.92 14.24 4.82
N GLN A 206 -16.50 15.26 5.42
CA GLN A 206 -16.79 15.36 6.85
C GLN A 206 -18.20 15.91 6.96
N TYR A 207 -19.08 15.19 7.66
CA TYR A 207 -20.44 15.65 7.88
C TYR A 207 -20.45 16.68 9.01
N GLU A 208 -20.96 17.86 8.72
CA GLU A 208 -21.29 18.83 9.77
C GLU A 208 -22.48 18.32 10.62
N PRO A 209 -22.60 18.73 11.89
CA PRO A 209 -23.66 18.26 12.78
C PRO A 209 -25.08 18.43 12.21
N GLU A 210 -25.35 19.55 11.53
CA GLU A 210 -26.65 19.84 10.93
C GLU A 210 -26.93 18.93 9.74
N GLU A 211 -25.93 18.69 8.90
CA GLU A 211 -26.05 17.77 7.76
C GLU A 211 -26.24 16.33 8.25
N HIS A 212 -25.48 15.93 9.26
CA HIS A 212 -25.57 14.63 9.91
C HIS A 212 -26.99 14.37 10.44
N ALA A 213 -27.56 15.35 11.16
CA ALA A 213 -28.92 15.27 11.70
C ALA A 213 -29.98 15.24 10.59
N ALA A 214 -29.87 16.10 9.58
CA ALA A 214 -30.81 16.16 8.45
C ALA A 214 -30.87 14.83 7.67
N ARG A 215 -29.75 14.11 7.60
CA ARG A 215 -29.65 12.79 6.94
C ARG A 215 -30.09 11.63 7.85
N GLY A 216 -30.34 11.88 9.14
CA GLY A 216 -30.73 10.86 10.10
C GLY A 216 -29.66 9.79 10.33
N LEU A 217 -28.38 10.20 10.25
CA LEU A 217 -27.23 9.35 10.52
C LEU A 217 -27.13 9.07 12.02
N SER A 218 -26.67 7.86 12.39
CA SER A 218 -26.49 7.51 13.79
C SER A 218 -25.06 7.81 14.27
N SER A 219 -24.80 7.56 15.56
CA SER A 219 -23.45 7.63 16.13
C SER A 219 -22.44 6.65 15.50
N ARG A 220 -22.89 5.71 14.64
CA ARG A 220 -22.02 4.81 13.87
C ARG A 220 -21.42 5.44 12.62
N THR A 221 -21.94 6.61 12.23
CA THR A 221 -21.38 7.48 11.21
C THR A 221 -21.24 8.86 11.86
N PRO A 222 -20.24 9.07 12.74
CA PRO A 222 -20.15 10.29 13.54
C PRO A 222 -20.02 11.55 12.68
N ALA A 223 -20.58 12.67 13.14
CA ALA A 223 -20.28 13.99 12.62
C ALA A 223 -18.80 14.35 12.87
N GLY A 224 -18.19 15.13 11.98
CA GLY A 224 -16.78 15.53 12.04
C GLY A 224 -15.76 14.42 11.75
N GLU A 225 -16.19 13.16 11.59
CA GLU A 225 -15.28 12.07 11.21
C GLU A 225 -14.78 12.28 9.77
N GLN A 226 -13.47 12.16 9.55
CA GLN A 226 -12.89 12.18 8.21
C GLN A 226 -13.25 10.89 7.47
N ARG A 227 -13.93 11.03 6.33
CA ARG A 227 -14.40 9.90 5.53
C ARG A 227 -13.94 10.02 4.09
N MET A 228 -13.73 8.88 3.46
CA MET A 228 -13.19 8.74 2.11
C MET A 228 -14.27 8.19 1.19
N VAL A 229 -14.39 8.77 0.00
CA VAL A 229 -15.39 8.40 -1.02
C VAL A 229 -14.66 8.14 -2.33
N ALA A 230 -14.90 6.98 -2.93
CA ALA A 230 -14.44 6.71 -4.28
C ALA A 230 -15.06 7.71 -5.26
N ASN A 231 -14.28 8.23 -6.21
CA ASN A 231 -14.77 9.27 -7.12
C ASN A 231 -16.00 8.83 -7.93
N CYS A 232 -16.10 7.54 -8.26
CA CYS A 232 -17.26 6.97 -8.96
C CYS A 232 -18.57 7.06 -8.15
N TYR A 233 -18.50 7.24 -6.83
CA TYR A 233 -19.67 7.35 -5.94
C TYR A 233 -19.87 8.76 -5.39
N ALA A 234 -19.11 9.76 -5.87
CA ALA A 234 -19.09 11.11 -5.31
C ALA A 234 -20.43 11.84 -5.35
N SER A 235 -21.34 11.47 -6.27
CA SER A 235 -22.69 12.04 -6.39
C SER A 235 -23.69 11.48 -5.37
N ASP A 236 -23.55 10.21 -4.99
CA ASP A 236 -24.61 9.46 -4.31
C ASP A 236 -24.20 8.89 -2.94
N TYR A 237 -22.93 9.06 -2.54
CA TYR A 237 -22.38 8.49 -1.31
C TYR A 237 -23.22 8.80 -0.06
N ALA A 238 -23.84 9.99 0.02
CA ALA A 238 -24.60 10.38 1.19
C ALA A 238 -25.92 9.60 1.34
N ARG A 239 -26.55 9.22 0.21
CA ARG A 239 -27.71 8.31 0.21
C ARG A 239 -27.27 6.90 0.61
N ALA A 240 -26.15 6.44 0.08
CA ALA A 240 -25.53 5.17 0.43
C ALA A 240 -25.18 5.09 1.92
N ASP A 241 -24.64 6.16 2.51
CA ASP A 241 -24.32 6.23 3.94
C ASP A 241 -25.56 6.11 4.81
N ALA A 242 -26.63 6.85 4.47
CA ALA A 242 -27.91 6.73 5.17
C ALA A 242 -28.49 5.31 5.06
N HIS A 243 -28.34 4.65 3.91
CA HIS A 243 -28.76 3.26 3.74
C HIS A 243 -27.92 2.31 4.60
N ARG A 244 -26.58 2.41 4.55
CA ARG A 244 -25.67 1.62 5.36
C ARG A 244 -25.98 1.75 6.84
N ASP A 245 -26.21 2.98 7.31
CA ASP A 245 -26.53 3.26 8.71
C ASP A 245 -27.83 2.57 9.15
N ARG A 246 -28.88 2.63 8.31
CA ARG A 246 -30.15 1.91 8.56
C ARG A 246 -29.95 0.40 8.61
N VAL A 247 -29.19 -0.16 7.67
CA VAL A 247 -28.88 -1.61 7.62
C VAL A 247 -28.10 -2.04 8.86
N LYS A 248 -27.06 -1.29 9.25
CA LYS A 248 -26.26 -1.58 10.46
C LYS A 248 -27.05 -1.40 11.75
N ARG A 249 -27.98 -0.45 11.82
CA ARG A 249 -28.90 -0.32 12.96
C ARG A 249 -29.83 -1.52 13.08
N ARG A 250 -30.43 -1.95 11.98
CA ARG A 250 -31.29 -3.15 11.95
C ARG A 250 -30.50 -4.39 12.37
N ALA A 251 -29.32 -4.60 11.80
CA ALA A 251 -28.46 -5.73 12.15
C ALA A 251 -28.06 -5.70 13.64
N LEU A 252 -27.80 -4.51 14.22
CA LEU A 252 -27.50 -4.41 15.65
C LEU A 252 -28.68 -4.85 16.52
N GLN A 253 -29.90 -4.46 16.16
CA GLN A 253 -31.09 -4.88 16.87
C GLN A 253 -31.29 -6.39 16.76
N GLU A 254 -31.23 -6.95 15.55
CA GLU A 254 -31.32 -8.39 15.31
C GLU A 254 -30.27 -9.18 16.10
N PHE A 255 -29.03 -8.67 16.19
CA PHE A 255 -27.96 -9.31 16.95
C PHE A 255 -28.24 -9.28 18.46
N ARG A 256 -28.76 -8.17 18.99
CA ARG A 256 -29.16 -8.06 20.40
C ARG A 256 -30.30 -9.02 20.74
N ASP A 257 -31.30 -9.11 19.88
CA ASP A 257 -32.44 -10.01 20.08
C ASP A 257 -31.96 -11.48 20.05
N CYS A 258 -31.00 -11.81 19.17
CA CYS A 258 -30.36 -13.12 19.13
C CYS A 258 -29.58 -13.45 20.41
N LEU A 259 -28.84 -12.50 20.97
CA LEU A 259 -28.14 -12.67 22.24
C LEU A 259 -29.15 -12.92 23.38
N ALA A 260 -30.20 -12.11 23.45
CA ALA A 260 -31.25 -12.22 24.47
C ALA A 260 -32.00 -13.56 24.37
N ALA A 261 -32.40 -13.99 23.18
CA ALA A 261 -33.07 -15.27 22.95
C ALA A 261 -32.20 -16.49 23.33
N ARG A 262 -30.88 -16.32 23.35
CA ARG A 262 -29.92 -17.36 23.75
C ARG A 262 -29.55 -17.27 25.23
N GLY A 263 -30.23 -16.43 26.01
CA GLY A 263 -30.01 -16.25 27.45
C GLY A 263 -28.64 -15.66 27.77
N VAL A 264 -28.04 -14.91 26.84
CA VAL A 264 -26.75 -14.26 27.09
C VAL A 264 -27.00 -13.01 27.93
N GLU A 265 -26.54 -13.05 29.17
CA GLU A 265 -26.57 -11.90 30.07
C GLU A 265 -25.26 -11.11 30.03
N LEU A 266 -25.37 -9.80 30.19
CA LEU A 266 -24.24 -8.90 30.40
C LEU A 266 -23.68 -9.12 31.80
N SER A 267 -22.44 -9.59 31.88
CA SER A 267 -21.71 -9.68 33.14
C SER A 267 -20.83 -8.44 33.34
N TRP A 268 -20.91 -7.90 34.54
CA TRP A 268 -20.08 -6.77 34.99
C TRP A 268 -19.00 -7.33 35.91
N SER A 269 -17.91 -7.78 35.32
CA SER A 269 -16.75 -8.28 36.06
C SER A 269 -15.67 -7.21 36.09
N PRO A 270 -15.04 -6.94 37.25
CA PRO A 270 -13.91 -6.03 37.31
C PRO A 270 -12.78 -6.57 36.43
N GLY A 271 -12.33 -5.75 35.48
CA GLY A 271 -11.14 -6.05 34.69
C GLY A 271 -9.88 -6.06 35.55
N LYS A 272 -8.76 -6.55 35.00
CA LYS A 272 -7.46 -6.62 35.70
C LYS A 272 -6.98 -5.25 36.21
N ASP A 273 -7.45 -4.17 35.60
CA ASP A 273 -7.11 -2.78 35.95
C ASP A 273 -8.14 -2.14 36.91
N GLY A 274 -9.06 -2.93 37.50
CA GLY A 274 -10.10 -2.45 38.41
C GLY A 274 -11.26 -1.70 37.74
N LYS A 275 -11.18 -1.43 36.43
CA LYS A 275 -12.29 -0.89 35.63
C LYS A 275 -13.33 -1.99 35.38
N VAL A 276 -14.58 -1.72 35.74
CA VAL A 276 -15.69 -2.60 35.45
C VAL A 276 -16.09 -2.40 33.99
N GLU A 277 -15.81 -3.38 33.14
CA GLU A 277 -16.23 -3.36 31.74
C GLU A 277 -17.34 -4.38 31.50
N PRO A 278 -18.38 -4.02 30.73
CA PRO A 278 -19.42 -4.95 30.34
C PRO A 278 -18.83 -6.04 29.45
N SER A 279 -19.00 -7.30 29.84
CA SER A 279 -18.54 -8.47 29.08
C SER A 279 -19.69 -9.45 28.86
N PHE A 280 -19.59 -10.23 27.79
CA PHE A 280 -20.47 -11.37 27.56
C PHE A 280 -19.68 -12.65 27.79
N ASN A 281 -20.12 -13.48 28.73
CA ASN A 281 -19.57 -14.82 28.93
C ASN A 281 -20.10 -15.77 27.84
N LEU A 282 -19.46 -15.74 26.67
CA LEU A 282 -19.86 -16.55 25.52
C LEU A 282 -19.00 -17.81 25.44
N SER A 283 -19.64 -18.99 25.44
CA SER A 283 -18.95 -20.24 25.12
C SER A 283 -18.44 -20.21 23.67
N ARG A 284 -17.34 -20.93 23.38
CA ARG A 284 -16.79 -21.05 22.02
C ARG A 284 -17.83 -21.54 21.01
N LYS A 285 -18.67 -22.51 21.41
CA LYS A 285 -19.76 -23.04 20.58
C LYS A 285 -20.80 -21.97 20.23
N LEU A 286 -21.10 -21.09 21.18
CA LEU A 286 -22.04 -19.98 20.99
C LEU A 286 -21.44 -18.90 20.10
N LEU A 287 -20.17 -18.54 20.29
CA LEU A 287 -19.44 -17.60 19.42
C LEU A 287 -19.44 -18.05 17.96
N LEU A 288 -19.14 -19.33 17.70
CA LEU A 288 -19.17 -19.88 16.33
C LEU A 288 -20.55 -19.78 15.68
N ARG A 289 -21.61 -20.04 16.46
CA ARG A 289 -23.00 -19.88 15.98
C ARG A 289 -23.33 -18.42 15.70
N LEU A 290 -22.96 -17.50 16.59
CA LEU A 290 -23.16 -16.06 16.41
C LEU A 290 -22.41 -15.54 15.18
N GLY A 291 -21.20 -16.06 14.92
CA GLY A 291 -20.44 -15.73 13.71
C GLY A 291 -21.13 -16.12 12.40
N CYS A 292 -22.08 -17.06 12.45
CA CYS A 292 -22.88 -17.47 11.30
C CYS A 292 -24.13 -16.61 11.09
N GLU A 293 -24.52 -15.78 12.06
CA GLU A 293 -25.69 -14.93 11.98
C GLU A 293 -25.47 -13.80 10.95
N ARG A 294 -26.48 -13.54 10.12
CA ARG A 294 -26.43 -12.45 9.12
C ARG A 294 -26.15 -11.10 9.78
N SER A 295 -26.77 -10.85 10.93
CA SER A 295 -26.63 -9.62 11.70
C SER A 295 -25.18 -9.40 12.14
N PHE A 296 -24.51 -10.45 12.64
CA PHE A 296 -23.09 -10.40 12.98
C PHE A 296 -22.23 -10.08 11.75
N ARG A 297 -22.44 -10.77 10.62
CA ARG A 297 -21.67 -10.54 9.39
C ARG A 297 -21.83 -9.12 8.86
N THR A 298 -23.02 -8.54 8.98
CA THR A 298 -23.32 -7.15 8.58
C THR A 298 -22.62 -6.12 9.47
N LEU A 299 -22.43 -6.46 10.76
CA LEU A 299 -21.80 -5.58 11.75
C LEU A 299 -20.28 -5.71 11.78
N ASN A 300 -19.79 -6.92 11.51
CA ASN A 300 -18.40 -7.25 11.56
C ASN A 300 -17.69 -6.69 10.33
N SER A 301 -16.57 -6.01 10.55
CA SER A 301 -15.74 -5.57 9.45
C SER A 301 -14.77 -6.68 9.08
N VAL A 302 -14.52 -6.85 7.79
CA VAL A 302 -13.59 -7.87 7.30
C VAL A 302 -12.18 -7.51 7.74
N ASN A 303 -11.49 -8.43 8.40
CA ASN A 303 -10.03 -8.32 8.59
C ASN A 303 -9.36 -8.91 7.34
N TYR A 304 -8.85 -8.04 6.48
CA TYR A 304 -8.31 -8.44 5.18
C TYR A 304 -7.14 -9.41 5.31
N LEU A 305 -6.23 -9.22 6.28
CA LEU A 305 -5.16 -10.18 6.52
C LEU A 305 -5.67 -11.56 6.90
N HIS A 306 -6.68 -11.63 7.77
CA HIS A 306 -7.24 -12.90 8.17
C HIS A 306 -7.82 -13.65 6.96
N VAL A 307 -8.51 -12.94 6.07
CA VAL A 307 -9.01 -13.51 4.81
C VAL A 307 -7.86 -14.02 3.93
N LEU A 308 -6.77 -13.26 3.79
CA LEU A 308 -5.59 -13.70 3.03
C LEU A 308 -4.92 -14.94 3.66
N GLU A 309 -4.83 -15.00 4.99
CA GLU A 309 -4.28 -16.14 5.73
C GLU A 309 -5.14 -17.40 5.56
N GLU A 310 -6.46 -17.26 5.57
CA GLU A 310 -7.41 -18.35 5.29
C GLU A 310 -7.28 -18.82 3.83
N LEU A 311 -7.26 -17.87 2.88
CA LEU A 311 -7.13 -18.17 1.46
C LEU A 311 -5.83 -18.90 1.15
N ARG A 312 -4.74 -18.62 1.89
CA ARG A 312 -3.47 -19.34 1.73
C ARG A 312 -3.58 -20.85 1.94
N ALA A 313 -4.62 -21.34 2.62
CA ALA A 313 -4.84 -22.79 2.75
C ALA A 313 -5.17 -23.46 1.40
N SER A 314 -5.71 -22.71 0.44
CA SER A 314 -6.16 -23.19 -0.86
C SER A 314 -5.62 -22.42 -2.07
N HIS A 315 -5.00 -21.26 -1.84
CA HIS A 315 -4.49 -20.33 -2.85
C HIS A 315 -3.05 -19.91 -2.52
N MET A 316 -2.36 -19.33 -3.48
CA MET A 316 -1.10 -18.62 -3.23
C MET A 316 -1.34 -17.11 -3.18
N VAL A 317 -0.77 -16.48 -2.16
CA VAL A 317 -0.92 -15.04 -1.92
C VAL A 317 0.43 -14.36 -2.14
N LEU A 318 0.55 -13.58 -3.20
CA LEU A 318 1.68 -12.67 -3.41
C LEU A 318 1.60 -11.57 -2.35
N PHE A 319 2.66 -11.45 -1.56
CA PHE A 319 2.70 -10.53 -0.44
C PHE A 319 4.13 -9.99 -0.31
N SER A 320 4.40 -8.95 -1.10
CA SER A 320 5.74 -8.39 -1.28
C SER A 320 5.70 -6.88 -1.18
N GLU A 321 6.77 -6.30 -0.64
CA GLU A 321 6.93 -4.84 -0.50
C GLU A 321 6.96 -4.08 -1.84
N LEU A 322 7.22 -4.78 -2.95
CA LEU A 322 7.42 -4.17 -4.26
C LEU A 322 6.23 -4.35 -5.21
N HIS A 323 5.23 -5.14 -4.83
CA HIS A 323 4.13 -5.55 -5.71
C HIS A 323 2.79 -5.43 -5.04
N PRO A 324 1.71 -5.25 -5.82
CA PRO A 324 0.37 -5.34 -5.25
C PRO A 324 0.08 -6.73 -4.70
N VAL A 325 -0.78 -6.81 -3.69
CA VAL A 325 -1.25 -8.10 -3.18
C VAL A 325 -2.07 -8.79 -4.26
N GLN A 326 -1.77 -10.05 -4.51
CA GLN A 326 -2.47 -10.88 -5.49
C GLN A 326 -2.80 -12.25 -4.87
N VAL A 327 -3.94 -12.81 -5.27
CA VAL A 327 -4.38 -14.14 -4.86
C VAL A 327 -4.62 -14.96 -6.12
N ASP A 328 -3.88 -16.06 -6.26
CA ASP A 328 -3.96 -16.95 -7.41
C ASP A 328 -4.40 -18.36 -6.96
N GLU A 329 -5.36 -18.95 -7.68
CA GLU A 329 -5.86 -20.32 -7.45
C GLU A 329 -4.79 -21.39 -7.71
N ALA A 330 -3.93 -21.17 -8.71
CA ALA A 330 -2.84 -22.06 -9.06
C ALA A 330 -1.62 -21.25 -9.50
N VAL A 331 -0.42 -21.73 -9.17
CA VAL A 331 0.84 -21.11 -9.59
C VAL A 331 1.73 -22.12 -10.31
N SER A 332 2.49 -21.60 -11.26
CA SER A 332 3.61 -22.32 -11.85
C SER A 332 4.64 -22.73 -10.80
N THR A 333 5.23 -23.92 -11.00
CA THR A 333 6.23 -24.55 -10.12
C THR A 333 7.52 -23.75 -9.95
N ASP A 334 7.75 -22.77 -10.82
CA ASP A 334 8.92 -21.89 -10.79
C ASP A 334 8.77 -20.67 -9.86
N THR A 335 7.63 -20.54 -9.18
CA THR A 335 7.34 -19.41 -8.28
C THR A 335 8.29 -19.38 -7.07
N SER A 336 8.88 -18.21 -6.80
CA SER A 336 9.80 -17.99 -5.69
C SER A 336 9.04 -17.82 -4.36
N LEU A 337 9.31 -18.70 -3.39
CA LEU A 337 8.58 -18.77 -2.11
C LEU A 337 8.71 -17.52 -1.24
N ASP A 338 9.80 -16.76 -1.38
CA ASP A 338 10.05 -15.55 -0.60
C ASP A 338 9.15 -14.36 -1.00
N LEU A 339 8.47 -14.45 -2.15
CA LEU A 339 7.45 -13.49 -2.59
C LEU A 339 6.07 -13.74 -1.96
N LEU A 340 5.86 -14.94 -1.39
CA LEU A 340 4.55 -15.37 -0.91
C LEU A 340 4.36 -15.01 0.56
N LEU A 341 3.09 -14.83 0.96
CA LEU A 341 2.70 -14.63 2.35
C LEU A 341 3.18 -15.81 3.21
N ARG A 342 4.30 -15.60 3.91
CA ARG A 342 4.93 -16.63 4.74
C ARG A 342 3.98 -17.04 5.87
N ARG A 343 4.05 -18.32 6.28
CA ARG A 343 3.54 -18.70 7.60
C ARG A 343 4.31 -17.88 8.60
N THR A 344 3.70 -16.84 9.15
CA THR A 344 3.98 -16.47 10.54
C THR A 344 3.73 -17.76 11.30
N PRO A 345 4.75 -18.48 11.84
CA PRO A 345 4.43 -19.45 12.87
C PRO A 345 3.65 -18.63 13.86
N ALA A 346 2.38 -19.01 14.11
CA ALA A 346 1.46 -18.27 14.96
C ALA A 346 2.31 -17.69 16.07
N ALA A 347 2.54 -16.37 16.02
CA ALA A 347 3.29 -15.74 17.09
C ALA A 347 2.54 -16.24 18.29
N LYS A 348 3.21 -17.02 19.17
CA LYS A 348 2.64 -17.34 20.46
C LYS A 348 2.11 -16.00 20.89
N GLN A 349 0.78 -15.84 20.96
CA GLN A 349 0.20 -14.65 21.52
C GLN A 349 1.08 -14.37 22.72
N PRO A 350 1.67 -13.18 22.87
CA PRO A 350 2.47 -12.91 24.04
C PRO A 350 1.61 -13.41 25.19
N LEU A 351 2.09 -14.45 25.88
CA LEU A 351 1.42 -14.97 27.04
C LEU A 351 1.17 -13.70 27.83
N SER A 352 -0.10 -13.34 28.00
CA SER A 352 -0.44 -12.26 28.91
C SER A 352 0.39 -12.50 30.16
N PRO A 353 1.05 -11.49 30.74
CA PRO A 353 1.90 -11.68 31.91
C PRO A 353 1.01 -12.07 33.09
N MET A 354 0.61 -13.33 33.14
CA MET A 354 -0.27 -13.99 34.11
C MET A 354 -0.29 -15.52 33.90
N GLN A 355 0.81 -16.11 33.42
CA GLN A 355 1.07 -17.55 33.57
C GLN A 355 2.56 -17.75 33.87
N ALA A 356 2.94 -17.43 35.10
CA ALA A 356 3.92 -18.15 35.90
C ALA A 356 3.22 -18.56 37.19
#